data_AF-A0A2K8Z4S6-F1
#
_entry.id   AF-A0A2K8Z4S6-F1
#
_cell.length_a   1.000
_cell.length_b   1.000
_cell.length_c   1.000
_cell.angle_alpha   90.00
_cell.angle_beta   90.00
_cell.angle_gamma   90.00
#
_symmetry.space_group_name_H-M   'P 1'
#
loop_
_entity.id
_entity.type
_entity.pdbx_description
1 polymer ?
#
loop_
_entity_poly.entity_id
_entity_poly.type
_entity_poly.pdbx_seq_one_letter_code
_entity_poly.pdbx_strand_id
1 'polypeptide(L)'
;METNEEKNIENALQAYGERIRFKQQLEAVQARTDMTVMRHDAETYRSEPAAQVRSLWHMYRTTLAVAASAAIITTFGSIFLYRSYQQSHQQEQQYSQLSKEIQAVKSSQRKLLNDYNGRGRGLSNNPAQVAGSGFLLTGDGYLVTNNHIVRDADSVYVQSTKGEVYKARVVYTDKAHDLAFLQLCDDSAFRSMPPVPYSFDARPSDLGERVYTLGYPREEIVYGEGYLSSGTGYRGDSTAYQVAIGVNPGNSGGPLLDEKGNVIGIISGKQTTSEGVSFAVKTNYLLEALNNIPADSLKGQPLRLNRKNVLANLSRKQQIKRMQEYVYQVKVFKHKD
;
A
#
# COMPACT_ATOMS: atom_id res chain seq x y z
N MET A 1 -13.75 17.30 75.95
CA MET A 1 -12.48 17.69 75.32
C MET A 1 -11.34 16.84 75.89
N GLU A 2 -11.59 15.53 76.09
CA GLU A 2 -10.66 14.56 76.74
C GLU A 2 -10.30 13.37 75.82
N THR A 3 -10.94 13.22 74.67
CA THR A 3 -10.82 12.00 73.83
C THR A 3 -9.62 11.98 72.86
N ASN A 4 -8.85 13.06 72.77
CA ASN A 4 -7.69 13.14 71.86
C ASN A 4 -6.33 12.97 72.57
N GLU A 5 -6.24 13.24 73.87
CA GLU A 5 -4.99 13.03 74.63
C GLU A 5 -4.80 11.54 75.00
N GLU A 6 -5.86 10.86 75.42
CA GLU A 6 -5.83 9.41 75.72
C GLU A 6 -5.35 8.60 74.51
N LYS A 7 -5.87 8.94 73.32
CA LYS A 7 -5.52 8.24 72.07
C LYS A 7 -4.08 8.48 71.64
N ASN A 8 -3.52 9.65 71.95
CA ASN A 8 -2.12 9.96 71.68
C ASN A 8 -1.17 9.25 72.65
N ILE A 9 -1.57 9.09 73.91
CA ILE A 9 -0.79 8.37 74.92
C ILE A 9 -0.79 6.86 74.61
N GLU A 10 -1.94 6.30 74.22
CA GLU A 10 -2.06 4.89 73.84
C GLU A 10 -1.19 4.54 72.62
N ASN A 11 -1.19 5.41 71.60
CA ASN A 11 -0.33 5.26 70.43
C ASN A 11 1.17 5.41 70.78
N ALA A 12 1.51 6.32 71.68
CA ALA A 12 2.90 6.51 72.13
C ALA A 12 3.40 5.30 72.94
N LEU A 13 2.54 4.71 73.77
CA LEU A 13 2.84 3.49 74.53
C LEU A 13 2.99 2.26 73.62
N GLN A 14 2.14 2.11 72.59
CA GLN A 14 2.30 1.06 71.59
C GLN A 14 3.61 1.20 70.82
N ALA A 15 3.94 2.39 70.33
CA ALA A 15 5.18 2.65 69.61
C ALA A 15 6.42 2.40 70.48
N TYR A 16 6.36 2.72 71.78
CA TYR A 16 7.44 2.41 72.72
C TYR A 16 7.59 0.89 72.94
N GLY A 17 6.48 0.16 73.08
CA GLY A 17 6.46 -1.29 73.22
C GLY A 17 7.05 -2.02 72.00
N GLU A 18 6.74 -1.56 70.79
CA GLU A 18 7.33 -2.09 69.56
C GLU A 18 8.85 -1.84 69.50
N ARG A 19 9.29 -0.66 69.93
CA ARG A 19 10.72 -0.32 69.94
C ARG A 19 11.52 -1.17 70.93
N ILE A 20 10.94 -1.51 72.09
CA ILE A 20 11.56 -2.44 73.06
C ILE A 20 11.66 -3.85 72.48
N ARG A 21 10.58 -4.36 71.85
CA ARG A 21 10.60 -5.70 71.21
C ARG A 21 11.62 -5.77 70.07
N PHE A 22 11.70 -4.72 69.27
CA PHE A 22 12.69 -4.63 68.19
C PHE A 22 14.12 -4.64 68.75
N LYS A 23 14.38 -3.92 69.84
CA LYS A 23 15.69 -3.92 70.50
C LYS A 23 16.04 -5.31 71.07
N GLN A 24 15.09 -6.00 71.69
CA GLN A 24 15.27 -7.37 72.17
C GLN A 24 15.52 -8.37 71.03
N GLN A 25 14.84 -8.22 69.89
CA GLN A 25 15.09 -9.02 68.69
C GLN A 25 16.49 -8.75 68.12
N LEU A 26 16.93 -7.49 68.10
CA LEU A 26 18.28 -7.11 67.69
C LEU A 26 19.34 -7.70 68.62
N GLU A 27 19.15 -7.60 69.93
CA GLU A 27 20.06 -8.19 70.92
C GLU A 27 20.10 -9.72 70.81
N ALA A 28 18.97 -10.39 70.53
CA ALA A 28 18.91 -11.83 70.29
C ALA A 28 19.59 -12.27 68.98
N VAL A 29 19.49 -11.47 67.91
CA VAL A 29 20.21 -11.69 66.65
C VAL A 29 21.71 -11.44 66.84
N GLN A 30 22.07 -10.43 67.62
CA GLN A 30 23.46 -10.07 67.89
C GLN A 30 24.14 -11.10 68.79
N ALA A 31 23.43 -11.67 69.77
CA ALA A 31 23.89 -12.81 70.57
C ALA A 31 24.07 -14.11 69.73
N ARG A 32 23.29 -14.30 68.66
CA ARG A 32 23.53 -15.36 67.67
C ARG A 32 24.72 -15.08 66.75
N THR A 33 25.24 -13.86 66.76
CA THR A 33 26.36 -13.39 65.93
C THR A 33 27.60 -13.11 66.77
N ASP A 34 27.65 -13.59 68.02
CA ASP A 34 28.86 -13.54 68.84
C ASP A 34 29.92 -14.52 68.28
N MET A 35 31.07 -13.95 67.91
CA MET A 35 32.19 -14.61 67.22
C MET A 35 32.80 -15.82 67.95
N THR A 36 32.46 -16.07 69.21
CA THR A 36 33.00 -17.18 70.01
C THR A 36 32.32 -18.52 69.71
N VAL A 37 31.04 -18.52 69.30
CA VAL A 37 30.34 -19.74 68.86
C VAL A 37 30.73 -20.11 67.43
N MET A 38 30.89 -19.12 66.54
CA MET A 38 31.36 -19.36 65.18
C MET A 38 32.82 -19.85 65.09
N ARG A 39 33.64 -19.61 66.11
CA ARG A 39 35.02 -20.12 66.15
C ARG A 39 35.08 -21.62 66.46
N HIS A 40 34.10 -22.15 67.20
CA HIS A 40 34.02 -23.57 67.52
C HIS A 40 33.37 -24.39 66.39
N ASP A 41 32.42 -23.80 65.66
CA ASP A 41 31.81 -24.42 64.47
C ASP A 41 32.73 -24.35 63.23
N ALA A 42 33.58 -23.33 63.12
CA ALA A 42 34.54 -23.17 62.01
C ALA A 42 35.75 -24.13 62.08
N GLU A 43 36.10 -24.64 63.27
CA GLU A 43 37.17 -25.64 63.41
C GLU A 43 36.69 -27.06 63.05
N THR A 44 35.38 -27.32 63.10
CA THR A 44 34.79 -28.64 62.83
C THR A 44 34.46 -28.87 61.34
N TYR A 45 34.44 -27.82 60.51
CA TYR A 45 34.14 -27.89 59.06
C TYR A 45 35.38 -27.87 58.15
N ARG A 46 36.56 -28.22 58.66
CA ARG A 46 37.83 -28.17 57.91
C ARG A 46 38.23 -29.47 57.20
N SER A 47 37.31 -30.39 56.96
CA SER A 47 37.54 -31.54 56.08
C SER A 47 36.32 -31.87 55.21
N GLU A 48 36.48 -31.61 53.90
CA GLU A 48 35.69 -32.13 52.75
C GLU A 48 34.28 -31.55 52.44
N PRO A 49 34.21 -30.36 51.80
CA PRO A 49 33.35 -30.24 50.60
C PRO A 49 33.97 -29.42 49.45
N ALA A 50 35.20 -28.91 49.60
CA ALA A 50 35.83 -28.07 48.58
C ALA A 50 36.20 -28.83 47.29
N ALA A 51 36.49 -30.13 47.38
CA ALA A 51 36.84 -30.96 46.22
C ALA A 51 35.62 -31.29 45.34
N GLN A 52 34.47 -31.63 45.95
CA GLN A 52 33.24 -31.93 45.22
C GLN A 52 32.69 -30.69 44.49
N VAL A 53 32.68 -29.52 45.13
CA VAL A 53 32.25 -28.25 44.52
C VAL A 53 33.16 -27.86 43.35
N ARG A 54 34.48 -28.03 43.49
CA ARG A 54 35.43 -27.82 42.39
C ARG A 54 35.19 -28.79 41.22
N SER A 55 34.90 -30.06 41.52
CA SER A 55 34.62 -31.06 40.47
C SER A 55 33.34 -30.77 39.69
N LEU A 56 32.27 -30.35 40.39
CA LEU A 56 31.01 -29.96 39.79
C LEU A 56 31.16 -28.70 38.93
N TRP A 57 31.96 -27.73 39.39
CA TRP A 57 32.28 -26.54 38.61
C TRP A 57 33.03 -26.88 37.32
N HIS A 58 34.02 -27.77 37.37
CA HIS A 58 34.74 -28.22 36.18
C HIS A 58 33.87 -29.05 35.22
N MET A 59 32.92 -29.82 35.75
CA MET A 59 32.01 -30.68 34.98
C MET A 59 30.94 -29.89 34.22
N TYR A 60 30.37 -28.85 34.84
CA TYR A 60 29.22 -28.13 34.27
C TYR A 60 29.51 -26.73 33.72
N ARG A 61 30.74 -26.19 33.87
CA ARG A 61 31.08 -24.83 33.40
C ARG A 61 30.79 -24.60 31.92
N THR A 62 30.99 -25.59 31.06
CA THR A 62 30.73 -25.48 29.61
C THR A 62 29.24 -25.49 29.32
N THR A 63 28.48 -26.39 29.94
CA THR A 63 27.01 -26.45 29.80
C THR A 63 26.34 -25.18 30.32
N LEU A 64 26.83 -24.64 31.44
CA LEU A 64 26.35 -23.38 32.01
C LEU A 64 26.64 -22.19 31.09
N ALA A 65 27.83 -22.14 30.50
CA ALA A 65 28.20 -21.09 29.54
C ALA A 65 27.35 -21.15 28.26
N VAL A 66 27.07 -22.36 27.74
CA VAL A 66 26.20 -22.55 26.57
C VAL A 66 24.76 -22.11 26.89
N ALA A 67 24.21 -22.52 28.03
CA ALA A 67 22.86 -22.13 28.46
C ALA A 67 22.74 -20.61 28.67
N ALA A 68 23.75 -19.98 29.29
CA ALA A 68 23.80 -18.53 29.46
C ALA A 68 23.86 -17.79 28.12
N SER A 69 24.64 -18.30 27.16
CA SER A 69 24.75 -17.70 25.83
C SER A 69 23.43 -17.79 25.04
N ALA A 70 22.74 -18.94 25.11
CA ALA A 70 21.43 -19.10 24.51
C ALA A 70 20.41 -18.12 25.10
N ALA A 71 20.37 -17.97 26.43
CA ALA A 71 19.47 -17.05 27.11
C ALA A 71 19.73 -15.57 26.76
N ILE A 72 21.01 -15.19 26.63
CA ILE A 72 21.41 -13.84 26.19
C ILE A 72 20.95 -13.61 24.74
N ILE A 73 21.26 -14.53 23.82
CA ILE A 73 20.90 -14.39 22.41
C ILE A 73 19.37 -14.30 22.23
N THR A 74 18.59 -15.13 22.92
CA THR A 74 17.14 -15.08 22.83
C THR A 74 16.57 -13.79 23.37
N THR A 75 17.11 -13.27 24.48
CA THR A 75 16.61 -12.04 25.11
C THR A 75 16.96 -10.81 24.27
N PHE A 76 18.22 -10.68 23.86
CA PHE A 76 18.66 -9.57 23.02
C PHE A 76 18.06 -9.64 21.60
N GLY A 77 17.92 -10.84 21.04
CA GLY A 77 17.23 -11.05 19.76
C GLY A 77 15.76 -10.67 19.83
N SER A 78 15.04 -11.04 20.90
CA SER A 78 13.64 -10.66 21.09
C SER A 78 13.47 -9.15 21.25
N ILE A 79 14.36 -8.48 22.01
CA ILE A 79 14.35 -7.03 22.17
C ILE A 79 14.67 -6.32 20.84
N PHE A 80 15.64 -6.82 20.07
CA PHE A 80 16.00 -6.28 18.76
C PHE A 80 14.85 -6.43 17.76
N LEU A 81 14.22 -7.61 17.68
CA LEU A 81 13.06 -7.86 16.83
C LEU A 81 11.86 -7.02 17.25
N TYR A 82 11.60 -6.90 18.56
CA TYR A 82 10.53 -6.06 19.09
C TYR A 82 10.74 -4.57 18.78
N ARG A 83 11.99 -4.07 18.93
CA ARG A 83 12.35 -2.70 18.56
C ARG A 83 12.28 -2.47 17.06
N SER A 84 12.77 -3.41 16.24
CA SER A 84 12.71 -3.35 14.78
C SER A 84 11.25 -3.34 14.29
N TYR A 85 10.39 -4.15 14.91
CA TYR A 85 8.96 -4.20 14.64
C TYR A 85 8.23 -2.92 15.05
N GLN A 86 8.55 -2.33 16.21
CA GLN A 86 7.96 -1.04 16.60
C GLN A 86 8.45 0.12 15.72
N GLN A 87 9.73 0.12 15.33
CA GLN A 87 10.31 1.18 14.51
C GLN A 87 9.71 1.21 13.09
N SER A 88 9.41 0.04 12.50
CA SER A 88 8.75 -0.02 11.19
C SER A 88 7.31 0.52 11.22
N HIS A 89 6.58 0.34 12.31
CA HIS A 89 5.18 0.81 12.44
C HIS A 89 5.06 2.31 12.75
N GLN A 90 6.06 2.95 13.37
CA GLN A 90 6.05 4.40 13.59
C GLN A 90 6.41 5.19 12.32
N GLN A 91 7.24 4.62 11.44
CA GLN A 91 7.66 5.26 10.21
C GLN A 91 6.51 5.37 9.18
N GLU A 92 5.64 4.36 9.06
CA GLU A 92 4.46 4.46 8.18
C GLU A 92 3.49 5.59 8.56
N GLN A 93 3.27 5.81 9.86
CA GLN A 93 2.35 6.86 10.30
C GLN A 93 2.92 8.26 10.08
N GLN A 94 4.21 8.47 10.35
CA GLN A 94 4.85 9.77 10.20
C GLN A 94 5.03 10.17 8.72
N TYR A 95 5.32 9.22 7.82
CA TYR A 95 5.36 9.49 6.38
C TYR A 95 3.96 9.78 5.81
N SER A 96 2.90 9.17 6.35
CA SER A 96 1.52 9.45 5.94
C SER A 96 1.06 10.85 6.34
N GLN A 97 1.50 11.36 7.49
CA GLN A 97 1.19 12.71 7.96
C GLN A 97 2.05 13.76 7.24
N LEU A 98 3.35 13.48 7.09
CA LEU A 98 4.26 14.34 6.34
C LEU A 98 3.89 14.44 4.86
N SER A 99 3.45 13.36 4.22
CA SER A 99 2.96 13.41 2.83
C SER A 99 1.65 14.20 2.71
N LYS A 100 0.75 14.08 3.68
CA LYS A 100 -0.49 14.89 3.74
C LYS A 100 -0.17 16.38 3.94
N GLU A 101 0.77 16.72 4.81
CA GLU A 101 1.20 18.10 5.02
C GLU A 101 1.97 18.67 3.82
N ILE A 102 2.89 17.90 3.21
CA ILE A 102 3.58 18.30 1.98
C ILE A 102 2.59 18.53 0.84
N GLN A 103 1.56 17.69 0.71
CA GLN A 103 0.50 17.87 -0.28
C GLN A 103 -0.37 19.10 0.04
N ALA A 104 -0.71 19.32 1.30
CA ALA A 104 -1.46 20.49 1.74
C ALA A 104 -0.68 21.79 1.48
N VAL A 105 0.63 21.83 1.80
CA VAL A 105 1.51 22.98 1.55
C VAL A 105 1.75 23.20 0.05
N LYS A 106 1.91 22.14 -0.74
CA LYS A 106 2.05 22.26 -2.20
C LYS A 106 0.76 22.78 -2.86
N SER A 107 -0.40 22.40 -2.33
CA SER A 107 -1.70 22.89 -2.80
C SER A 107 -1.96 24.35 -2.42
N SER A 108 -1.51 24.80 -1.24
CA SER A 108 -1.62 26.19 -0.81
C SER A 108 -0.64 27.10 -1.55
N GLN A 109 0.59 26.66 -1.82
CA GLN A 109 1.54 27.39 -2.66
C GLN A 109 1.06 27.53 -4.11
N ARG A 110 0.45 26.48 -4.69
CA ARG A 110 -0.09 26.54 -6.07
C ARG A 110 -1.30 27.48 -6.17
N LYS A 111 -2.10 27.61 -5.10
CA LYS A 111 -3.17 28.62 -4.99
C LYS A 111 -2.62 30.05 -4.98
N LEU A 112 -1.55 30.30 -4.22
CA LEU A 112 -0.92 31.62 -4.16
C LEU A 112 -0.21 32.01 -5.47
N LEU A 113 0.40 31.05 -6.18
CA LEU A 113 1.00 31.31 -7.50
C LEU A 113 -0.04 31.60 -8.60
N ASN A 114 -1.22 30.98 -8.53
CA ASN A 114 -2.29 31.22 -9.50
C ASN A 114 -2.98 32.58 -9.28
N ASP A 115 -3.01 33.09 -8.04
CA ASP A 115 -3.58 34.40 -7.72
C ASP A 115 -2.68 35.56 -8.20
N TYR A 116 -1.37 35.33 -8.32
CA TYR A 116 -0.41 36.35 -8.74
C TYR A 116 -0.32 36.53 -10.28
N ASN A 117 -0.68 35.53 -11.07
CA ASN A 117 -0.53 35.54 -12.55
C ASN A 117 -1.83 35.81 -13.31
N GLY A 118 -2.70 36.68 -12.76
CA GLY A 118 -3.96 37.09 -13.38
C GLY A 118 -3.83 37.98 -14.62
N ARG A 119 -3.36 37.45 -15.76
CA ARG A 119 -3.63 38.00 -17.11
C ARG A 119 -3.64 36.90 -18.17
N GLY A 120 -4.81 36.31 -18.39
CA GLY A 120 -5.10 35.43 -19.52
C GLY A 120 -6.43 34.73 -19.29
N ARG A 121 -7.39 34.89 -20.19
CA ARG A 121 -8.75 34.31 -20.15
C ARG A 121 -8.73 32.86 -19.67
N GLY A 122 -9.07 32.64 -18.40
CA GLY A 122 -9.20 31.30 -17.83
C GLY A 122 -10.54 30.71 -18.22
N LEU A 123 -10.50 29.57 -18.93
CA LEU A 123 -11.53 28.55 -18.79
C LEU A 123 -11.79 28.37 -17.29
N SER A 124 -13.06 28.43 -16.91
CA SER A 124 -13.52 28.23 -15.53
C SER A 124 -12.73 27.11 -14.86
N ASN A 125 -12.02 27.44 -13.77
CA ASN A 125 -11.35 26.50 -12.88
C ASN A 125 -12.42 25.64 -12.17
N ASN A 126 -13.07 24.74 -12.91
CA ASN A 126 -13.63 23.55 -12.30
C ASN A 126 -12.43 22.60 -12.19
N PRO A 127 -11.84 22.37 -11.00
CA PRO A 127 -10.72 21.44 -10.90
C PRO A 127 -11.21 20.08 -11.38
N ALA A 128 -10.57 19.50 -12.40
CA ALA A 128 -10.91 18.16 -12.88
C ALA A 128 -11.02 17.22 -11.67
N GLN A 129 -12.21 16.65 -11.45
CA GLN A 129 -12.53 16.03 -10.15
C GLN A 129 -12.04 14.58 -10.06
N VAL A 130 -11.71 13.94 -11.18
CA VAL A 130 -11.13 12.59 -11.20
C VAL A 130 -10.15 12.48 -12.36
N ALA A 131 -8.95 11.96 -12.06
CA ALA A 131 -7.97 11.55 -13.05
C ALA A 131 -7.97 10.02 -13.12
N GLY A 132 -8.31 9.47 -14.29
CA GLY A 132 -8.15 8.06 -14.62
C GLY A 132 -7.17 7.89 -15.78
N SER A 133 -7.06 6.65 -16.25
CA SER A 133 -6.33 6.28 -17.45
C SER A 133 -7.30 5.74 -18.50
N GLY A 134 -6.88 5.78 -19.75
CA GLY A 134 -7.55 5.09 -20.84
C GLY A 134 -6.55 4.82 -21.95
N PHE A 135 -6.88 3.93 -22.87
CA PHE A 135 -5.99 3.61 -23.99
C PHE A 135 -6.74 3.37 -25.29
N LEU A 136 -6.09 3.70 -26.40
CA LEU A 136 -6.71 3.61 -27.72
C LEU A 136 -7.04 2.17 -28.08
N LEU A 137 -8.23 1.96 -28.62
CA LEU A 137 -8.61 0.71 -29.27
C LEU A 137 -8.17 0.70 -30.74
N THR A 138 -8.18 1.88 -31.35
CA THR A 138 -7.92 2.08 -32.78
C THR A 138 -7.23 3.43 -33.04
N GLY A 139 -6.52 3.53 -34.16
CA GLY A 139 -5.79 4.75 -34.53
C GLY A 139 -6.67 5.95 -34.91
N ASP A 140 -7.93 5.71 -35.26
CA ASP A 140 -8.94 6.74 -35.54
C ASP A 140 -9.59 7.32 -34.27
N GLY A 141 -9.05 7.02 -33.08
CA GLY A 141 -9.38 7.77 -31.87
C GLY A 141 -10.53 7.19 -31.04
N TYR A 142 -10.85 5.90 -31.18
CA TYR A 142 -11.67 5.22 -30.18
C TYR A 142 -10.78 4.76 -29.02
N LEU A 143 -11.25 4.97 -27.79
CA LEU A 143 -10.51 4.74 -26.56
C LEU A 143 -11.41 3.99 -25.57
N VAL A 144 -10.81 3.17 -24.71
CA VAL A 144 -11.52 2.57 -23.57
C VAL A 144 -10.97 3.12 -22.24
N THR A 145 -11.86 3.25 -21.27
CA THR A 145 -11.56 3.51 -19.85
C THR A 145 -12.60 2.79 -18.98
N ASN A 146 -12.58 2.99 -17.67
CA ASN A 146 -13.64 2.47 -16.82
C ASN A 146 -14.88 3.36 -16.80
N ASN A 147 -16.05 2.73 -16.65
CA ASN A 147 -17.32 3.44 -16.53
C ASN A 147 -17.36 4.34 -15.29
N HIS A 148 -16.88 3.88 -14.14
CA HIS A 148 -16.90 4.69 -12.91
C HIS A 148 -16.09 5.99 -13.01
N ILE A 149 -15.12 6.07 -13.93
CA ILE A 149 -14.33 7.30 -14.18
C ILE A 149 -15.19 8.36 -14.85
N VAL A 150 -16.00 7.96 -15.84
CA VAL A 150 -16.81 8.88 -16.67
C VAL A 150 -18.25 9.02 -16.19
N ARG A 151 -18.65 8.25 -15.17
CA ARG A 151 -19.99 8.29 -14.60
C ARG A 151 -20.29 9.66 -14.01
N ASP A 152 -21.44 10.21 -14.40
CA ASP A 152 -21.94 11.53 -13.98
C ASP A 152 -20.99 12.68 -14.36
N ALA A 153 -20.19 12.50 -15.41
CA ALA A 153 -19.35 13.56 -15.96
C ALA A 153 -20.15 14.40 -16.97
N ASP A 154 -20.14 15.72 -16.80
CA ASP A 154 -20.70 16.66 -17.79
C ASP A 154 -19.87 16.65 -19.07
N SER A 155 -18.55 16.58 -18.89
CA SER A 155 -17.58 16.58 -19.97
C SER A 155 -16.39 15.71 -19.64
N VAL A 156 -15.92 15.01 -20.67
CA VAL A 156 -14.76 14.13 -20.62
C VAL A 156 -13.70 14.71 -21.55
N TYR A 157 -12.49 14.82 -21.03
CA TYR A 157 -11.31 15.19 -21.78
C TYR A 157 -10.25 14.12 -21.59
N VAL A 158 -9.37 13.97 -22.58
CA VAL A 158 -8.21 13.10 -22.47
C VAL A 158 -6.94 13.88 -22.78
N GLN A 159 -5.85 13.54 -22.11
CA GLN A 159 -4.55 14.19 -22.30
C GLN A 159 -3.48 13.17 -22.72
N SER A 160 -2.75 13.46 -23.79
CA SER A 160 -1.64 12.63 -24.28
C SER A 160 -0.39 12.80 -23.41
N THR A 161 0.60 11.91 -23.57
CA THR A 161 1.95 12.07 -22.99
C THR A 161 2.67 13.35 -23.40
N LYS A 162 2.25 13.99 -24.50
CA LYS A 162 2.79 15.26 -25.00
C LYS A 162 2.09 16.48 -24.39
N GLY A 163 1.07 16.28 -23.56
CA GLY A 163 0.28 17.35 -22.95
C GLY A 163 -0.86 17.89 -23.82
N GLU A 164 -1.10 17.27 -24.99
CA GLU A 164 -2.22 17.63 -25.86
C GLU A 164 -3.52 17.17 -25.24
N VAL A 165 -4.52 18.05 -25.18
CA VAL A 165 -5.83 17.79 -24.56
C VAL A 165 -6.89 17.74 -25.63
N TYR A 166 -7.70 16.67 -25.62
CA TYR A 166 -8.80 16.45 -26.56
C TYR A 166 -10.11 16.28 -25.80
N LYS A 167 -11.20 16.85 -26.31
CA LYS A 167 -12.54 16.55 -25.84
C LYS A 167 -12.94 15.16 -26.32
N ALA A 168 -13.46 14.35 -25.41
CA ALA A 168 -13.91 13.00 -25.71
C ALA A 168 -15.44 12.91 -25.55
N ARG A 169 -16.10 12.27 -26.51
CA ARG A 169 -17.51 11.90 -26.38
C ARG A 169 -17.63 10.47 -25.87
N VAL A 170 -18.51 10.24 -24.91
CA VAL A 170 -18.88 8.88 -24.49
C VAL A 170 -19.77 8.27 -25.58
N VAL A 171 -19.31 7.15 -26.16
CA VAL A 171 -19.99 6.43 -27.24
C VAL A 171 -20.92 5.36 -26.69
N TYR A 172 -20.43 4.61 -25.70
CA TYR A 172 -21.13 3.50 -25.07
C TYR A 172 -20.55 3.26 -23.67
N THR A 173 -21.38 2.75 -22.77
CA THR A 173 -20.96 2.35 -21.42
C THR A 173 -21.55 0.99 -21.10
N ASP A 174 -20.71 0.08 -20.64
CA ASP A 174 -21.11 -1.19 -20.04
C ASP A 174 -20.96 -1.06 -18.52
N LYS A 175 -22.09 -0.84 -17.85
CA LYS A 175 -22.12 -0.67 -16.40
C LYS A 175 -21.86 -1.98 -15.66
N ALA A 176 -22.15 -3.13 -16.26
CA ALA A 176 -21.99 -4.43 -15.62
C ALA A 176 -20.50 -4.79 -15.47
N HIS A 177 -19.70 -4.49 -16.50
CA HIS A 177 -18.27 -4.78 -16.53
C HIS A 177 -17.38 -3.55 -16.26
N ASP A 178 -17.98 -2.43 -15.86
CA ASP A 178 -17.28 -1.17 -15.56
C ASP A 178 -16.40 -0.67 -16.73
N LEU A 179 -16.94 -0.68 -17.95
CA LEU A 179 -16.26 -0.22 -19.17
C LEU A 179 -16.96 0.98 -19.80
N ALA A 180 -16.19 1.92 -20.33
CA ALA A 180 -16.68 3.04 -21.11
C ALA A 180 -15.83 3.24 -22.37
N PHE A 181 -16.52 3.44 -23.49
CA PHE A 181 -15.92 3.67 -24.80
C PHE A 181 -16.06 5.13 -25.17
N LEU A 182 -14.94 5.75 -25.52
CA LEU A 182 -14.82 7.17 -25.83
C LEU A 182 -14.38 7.36 -27.28
N GLN A 183 -14.72 8.51 -27.86
CA GLN A 183 -14.33 8.89 -29.21
C GLN A 183 -13.70 10.29 -29.22
N LEU A 184 -12.53 10.37 -29.84
CA LEU A 184 -11.72 11.60 -29.99
C LEU A 184 -11.82 12.21 -31.38
N CYS A 185 -12.21 11.45 -32.41
CA CYS A 185 -12.24 11.98 -33.79
C CYS A 185 -13.28 13.07 -34.05
N ASP A 186 -14.18 13.33 -33.08
CA ASP A 186 -15.10 14.47 -33.14
C ASP A 186 -14.42 15.78 -32.72
N ASP A 187 -13.24 15.70 -32.11
CA ASP A 187 -12.40 16.86 -31.80
C ASP A 187 -11.55 17.24 -33.01
N SER A 188 -11.69 18.49 -33.47
CA SER A 188 -10.95 19.03 -34.61
C SER A 188 -9.43 19.03 -34.47
N ALA A 189 -8.92 18.93 -33.24
CA ALA A 189 -7.48 18.90 -32.96
C ALA A 189 -6.89 17.49 -33.02
N PHE A 190 -7.71 16.44 -32.93
CA PHE A 190 -7.21 15.07 -32.98
C PHE A 190 -6.86 14.67 -34.42
N ARG A 191 -5.66 14.11 -34.61
CA ARG A 191 -5.23 13.54 -35.89
C ARG A 191 -5.12 12.03 -35.75
N SER A 192 -5.66 11.28 -36.72
CA SER A 192 -5.57 9.83 -36.72
C SER A 192 -4.11 9.36 -36.59
N MET A 193 -3.92 8.39 -35.71
CA MET A 193 -2.64 7.77 -35.41
C MET A 193 -2.45 6.48 -36.23
N PRO A 194 -1.21 5.97 -36.31
CA PRO A 194 -0.97 4.61 -36.78
C PRO A 194 -1.79 3.58 -35.99
N PRO A 195 -2.03 2.38 -36.53
CA PRO A 195 -2.68 1.30 -35.78
C PRO A 195 -1.97 1.03 -34.44
N VAL A 196 -2.76 0.76 -33.40
CA VAL A 196 -2.24 0.43 -32.07
C VAL A 196 -1.24 -0.74 -32.15
N PRO A 197 -0.10 -0.72 -31.41
CA PRO A 197 0.97 -1.69 -31.63
C PRO A 197 0.74 -3.05 -30.96
N TYR A 198 -0.36 -3.22 -30.24
CA TYR A 198 -0.72 -4.40 -29.47
C TYR A 198 -1.94 -5.11 -30.06
N SER A 199 -2.18 -6.32 -29.56
CA SER A 199 -3.41 -7.07 -29.82
C SER A 199 -4.14 -7.37 -28.50
N PHE A 200 -5.37 -7.83 -28.60
CA PHE A 200 -6.24 -8.16 -27.47
C PHE A 200 -6.32 -9.67 -27.35
N ASP A 201 -5.81 -10.23 -26.25
CA ASP A 201 -5.84 -11.67 -26.01
C ASP A 201 -6.97 -12.01 -25.03
N ALA A 202 -7.98 -12.71 -25.52
CA ALA A 202 -9.15 -13.11 -24.75
C ALA A 202 -9.00 -14.49 -24.11
N ARG A 203 -7.87 -15.19 -24.36
CA ARG A 203 -7.61 -16.47 -23.71
C ARG A 203 -7.41 -16.25 -22.20
N PRO A 204 -7.89 -17.17 -21.35
CA PRO A 204 -7.58 -17.11 -19.92
C PRO A 204 -6.07 -17.06 -19.71
N SER A 205 -5.63 -16.14 -18.86
CA SER A 205 -4.24 -16.05 -18.42
C SER A 205 -4.04 -16.90 -17.16
N ASP A 206 -2.87 -17.55 -17.06
CA ASP A 206 -2.53 -18.44 -15.95
C ASP A 206 -2.04 -17.68 -14.72
N LEU A 207 -2.15 -18.32 -13.55
CA LEU A 207 -1.54 -17.82 -12.32
C LEU A 207 -0.03 -17.65 -12.48
N GLY A 208 0.51 -16.54 -11.99
CA GLY A 208 1.93 -16.22 -12.10
C GLY A 208 2.35 -15.59 -13.44
N GLU A 209 1.44 -15.43 -14.39
CA GLU A 209 1.71 -14.69 -15.64
C GLU A 209 2.28 -13.31 -15.32
N ARG A 210 3.44 -12.97 -15.90
CA ARG A 210 4.08 -11.68 -15.69
C ARG A 210 3.31 -10.62 -16.46
N VAL A 211 2.93 -9.56 -15.77
CA VAL A 211 2.08 -8.51 -16.34
C VAL A 211 2.65 -7.12 -16.05
N TYR A 212 2.31 -6.17 -16.91
CA TYR A 212 2.61 -4.77 -16.68
C TYR A 212 1.47 -3.86 -17.11
N THR A 213 1.47 -2.64 -16.59
CA THR A 213 0.49 -1.60 -16.89
C THR A 213 1.19 -0.27 -17.09
N LEU A 214 0.55 0.60 -17.88
CA LEU A 214 0.89 2.01 -17.98
C LEU A 214 -0.34 2.83 -17.62
N GLY A 215 -0.19 3.85 -16.79
CA GLY A 215 -1.31 4.68 -16.37
C GLY A 215 -0.88 6.02 -15.82
N TYR A 216 -1.86 6.83 -15.43
CA TYR A 216 -1.70 8.20 -14.98
C TYR A 216 -2.19 8.38 -13.53
N PRO A 217 -1.46 7.83 -12.53
CA PRO A 217 -1.75 8.12 -11.13
C PRO A 217 -1.44 9.58 -10.76
N ARG A 218 -0.73 10.28 -11.65
CA ARG A 218 -0.39 11.71 -11.60
C ARG A 218 -0.34 12.26 -13.03
N GLU A 219 0.09 13.50 -13.20
CA GLU A 219 0.20 14.15 -14.52
C GLU A 219 1.17 13.42 -15.48
N GLU A 220 2.14 12.69 -14.94
CA GLU A 220 3.08 11.85 -15.69
C GLU A 220 2.62 10.40 -15.76
N ILE A 221 2.87 9.76 -16.91
CA ILE A 221 2.65 8.32 -17.08
C ILE A 221 3.59 7.53 -16.16
N VAL A 222 3.06 6.47 -15.56
CA VAL A 222 3.77 5.59 -14.63
C VAL A 222 3.69 4.16 -15.12
N TYR A 223 4.83 3.48 -15.06
CA TYR A 223 4.97 2.05 -15.31
C TYR A 223 4.77 1.27 -14.01
N GLY A 224 3.93 0.23 -14.07
CA GLY A 224 3.76 -0.75 -13.02
C GLY A 224 3.96 -2.16 -13.57
N GLU A 225 4.62 -3.03 -12.80
CA GLU A 225 4.85 -4.43 -13.15
C GLU A 225 4.46 -5.33 -11.98
N GLY A 226 4.08 -6.56 -12.30
CA GLY A 226 3.69 -7.56 -11.32
C GLY A 226 3.33 -8.88 -11.98
N TYR A 227 2.40 -9.60 -11.36
CA TYR A 227 1.93 -10.88 -11.83
C TYR A 227 0.43 -11.07 -11.57
N LEU A 228 -0.17 -12.00 -12.30
CA LEU A 228 -1.54 -12.43 -12.09
C LEU A 228 -1.61 -13.34 -10.85
N SER A 229 -2.35 -12.90 -9.84
CA SER A 229 -2.44 -13.57 -8.53
C SER A 229 -3.69 -14.44 -8.37
N SER A 230 -4.75 -14.15 -9.12
CA SER A 230 -5.96 -14.99 -9.23
C SER A 230 -6.62 -14.85 -10.60
N GLY A 231 -7.14 -15.96 -11.11
CA GLY A 231 -7.99 -16.01 -12.32
C GLY A 231 -9.38 -15.41 -12.12
N THR A 232 -9.75 -15.03 -10.90
CA THR A 232 -11.00 -14.35 -10.54
C THR A 232 -10.71 -13.09 -9.74
N GLY A 233 -11.61 -12.12 -9.82
CA GLY A 233 -11.59 -10.89 -9.04
C GLY A 233 -12.14 -11.06 -7.63
N TYR A 234 -12.54 -9.94 -7.04
CA TYR A 234 -13.05 -9.88 -5.68
C TYR A 234 -14.25 -10.80 -5.47
N ARG A 235 -14.25 -11.54 -4.36
CA ARG A 235 -15.30 -12.52 -4.01
C ARG A 235 -15.61 -13.54 -5.12
N GLY A 236 -14.61 -13.89 -5.93
CA GLY A 236 -14.77 -14.89 -6.99
C GLY A 236 -15.41 -14.36 -8.27
N ASP A 237 -15.43 -13.04 -8.48
CA ASP A 237 -15.89 -12.43 -9.73
C ASP A 237 -15.14 -13.04 -10.93
N SER A 238 -15.86 -13.80 -11.77
CA SER A 238 -15.27 -14.44 -12.94
C SER A 238 -14.88 -13.46 -14.04
N THR A 239 -15.37 -12.21 -13.95
CA THR A 239 -15.18 -11.20 -14.99
C THR A 239 -13.85 -10.45 -14.92
N ALA A 240 -13.16 -10.57 -13.79
CA ALA A 240 -11.92 -9.87 -13.52
C ALA A 240 -10.78 -10.84 -13.16
N TYR A 241 -9.55 -10.37 -13.37
CA TYR A 241 -8.34 -10.93 -12.77
C TYR A 241 -8.02 -10.19 -11.48
N GLN A 242 -7.40 -10.91 -10.55
CA GLN A 242 -6.68 -10.29 -9.44
C GLN A 242 -5.20 -10.17 -9.79
N VAL A 243 -4.64 -8.97 -9.73
CA VAL A 243 -3.23 -8.70 -10.05
C VAL A 243 -2.47 -8.13 -8.86
N ALA A 244 -1.25 -8.62 -8.69
CA ALA A 244 -0.30 -8.12 -7.72
C ALA A 244 0.60 -7.06 -8.38
N ILE A 245 0.04 -5.88 -8.64
CA ILE A 245 0.76 -4.72 -9.17
C ILE A 245 0.59 -3.58 -8.17
N GLY A 246 1.66 -2.82 -7.93
CA GLY A 246 1.59 -1.57 -7.17
C GLY A 246 0.81 -0.49 -7.94
N VAL A 247 -0.52 -0.60 -7.99
CA VAL A 247 -1.36 0.43 -8.61
C VAL A 247 -1.87 1.42 -7.57
N ASN A 248 -1.69 2.69 -7.91
CA ASN A 248 -2.23 3.82 -7.16
C ASN A 248 -3.52 4.31 -7.82
N PRO A 249 -4.34 5.12 -7.13
CA PRO A 249 -5.44 5.85 -7.75
C PRO A 249 -4.97 6.55 -9.04
N GLY A 250 -5.75 6.40 -10.12
CA GLY A 250 -5.47 6.96 -11.45
C GLY A 250 -4.94 5.96 -12.50
N ASN A 251 -4.54 4.74 -12.11
CA ASN A 251 -4.29 3.66 -13.06
C ASN A 251 -5.57 3.00 -13.61
N SER A 252 -6.72 3.22 -12.96
CA SER A 252 -8.03 2.74 -13.42
C SER A 252 -8.31 3.17 -14.86
N GLY A 253 -8.71 2.22 -15.69
CA GLY A 253 -8.93 2.33 -17.13
C GLY A 253 -7.67 2.10 -17.97
N GLY A 254 -6.51 1.91 -17.33
CA GLY A 254 -5.26 1.57 -18.01
C GLY A 254 -5.22 0.12 -18.53
N PRO A 255 -4.40 -0.16 -19.55
CA PRO A 255 -4.24 -1.50 -20.10
C PRO A 255 -3.40 -2.39 -19.18
N LEU A 256 -3.87 -3.62 -18.93
CA LEU A 256 -3.08 -4.70 -18.35
C LEU A 256 -2.50 -5.54 -19.50
N LEU A 257 -1.18 -5.62 -19.58
CA LEU A 257 -0.46 -6.31 -20.65
C LEU A 257 0.31 -7.53 -20.15
N ASP A 258 0.35 -8.60 -20.95
CA ASP A 258 1.22 -9.76 -20.74
C ASP A 258 2.68 -9.45 -21.11
N GLU A 259 3.60 -10.40 -20.92
CA GLU A 259 5.02 -10.21 -21.24
C GLU A 259 5.30 -9.88 -22.72
N LYS A 260 4.43 -10.31 -23.62
CA LYS A 260 4.51 -10.06 -25.06
C LYS A 260 3.86 -8.73 -25.45
N GLY A 261 3.22 -8.01 -24.53
CA GLY A 261 2.51 -6.77 -24.80
C GLY A 261 1.14 -6.96 -25.44
N ASN A 262 0.49 -8.12 -25.27
CA ASN A 262 -0.94 -8.26 -25.54
C ASN A 262 -1.74 -7.67 -24.39
N VAL A 263 -2.85 -7.00 -24.70
CA VAL A 263 -3.81 -6.55 -23.70
C VAL A 263 -4.65 -7.73 -23.25
N ILE A 264 -4.48 -8.13 -21.99
CA ILE A 264 -5.23 -9.22 -21.35
C ILE A 264 -6.33 -8.70 -20.40
N GLY A 265 -6.31 -7.40 -20.07
CA GLY A 265 -7.39 -6.77 -19.32
C GLY A 265 -7.27 -5.25 -19.20
N ILE A 266 -8.18 -4.68 -18.41
CA ILE A 266 -8.28 -3.25 -18.13
C ILE A 266 -8.30 -3.06 -16.62
N ILE A 267 -7.33 -2.34 -16.08
CA ILE A 267 -7.22 -2.08 -14.63
C ILE A 267 -8.49 -1.37 -14.15
N SER A 268 -9.23 -1.91 -13.18
CA SER A 268 -10.40 -1.23 -12.57
C SER A 268 -9.99 -0.34 -11.38
N GLY A 269 -8.78 -0.55 -10.84
CA GLY A 269 -8.26 0.14 -9.67
C GLY A 269 -8.36 -0.71 -8.41
N LYS A 270 -8.10 -0.10 -7.25
CA LYS A 270 -8.10 -0.79 -5.96
C LYS A 270 -9.51 -0.80 -5.39
N GLN A 271 -10.07 -1.98 -5.16
CA GLN A 271 -11.28 -2.08 -4.35
C GLN A 271 -10.92 -1.69 -2.92
N THR A 272 -11.74 -0.85 -2.28
CA THR A 272 -11.53 -0.16 -1.00
C THR A 272 -11.35 -1.06 0.23
N THR A 273 -11.10 -2.35 0.04
CA THR A 273 -10.69 -3.28 1.09
C THR A 273 -9.17 -3.32 1.13
N SER A 274 -8.58 -2.45 1.95
CA SER A 274 -7.28 -2.43 2.67
C SER A 274 -6.08 -3.34 2.31
N GLU A 275 -6.13 -4.25 1.35
CA GLU A 275 -5.25 -5.42 1.23
C GLU A 275 -4.15 -5.30 0.16
N GLY A 276 -4.00 -4.14 -0.48
CA GLY A 276 -2.93 -3.99 -1.51
C GLY A 276 -3.23 -4.70 -2.84
N VAL A 277 -4.42 -5.27 -2.99
CA VAL A 277 -4.83 -6.06 -4.16
C VAL A 277 -5.53 -5.20 -5.19
N SER A 278 -5.33 -5.53 -6.47
CA SER A 278 -5.88 -4.76 -7.59
C SER A 278 -6.55 -5.66 -8.61
N PHE A 279 -7.52 -5.13 -9.32
CA PHE A 279 -8.35 -5.92 -10.23
C PHE A 279 -8.28 -5.39 -11.65
N ALA A 280 -8.42 -6.29 -12.61
CA ALA A 280 -8.48 -5.95 -14.03
C ALA A 280 -9.62 -6.70 -14.70
N VAL A 281 -10.52 -5.97 -15.37
CA VAL A 281 -11.58 -6.54 -16.20
C VAL A 281 -10.93 -7.31 -17.34
N LYS A 282 -11.31 -8.58 -17.54
CA LYS A 282 -10.68 -9.43 -18.56
C LYS A 282 -11.02 -8.95 -19.98
N THR A 283 -10.07 -9.09 -20.90
CA THR A 283 -10.24 -8.68 -22.31
C THR A 283 -11.46 -9.30 -23.00
N ASN A 284 -11.90 -10.51 -22.62
CA ASN A 284 -13.09 -11.11 -23.23
C ASN A 284 -14.36 -10.26 -23.02
N TYR A 285 -14.50 -9.60 -21.86
CA TYR A 285 -15.64 -8.70 -21.59
C TYR A 285 -15.52 -7.37 -22.32
N LEU A 286 -14.30 -6.89 -22.59
CA LEU A 286 -14.09 -5.78 -23.53
C LEU A 286 -14.61 -6.14 -24.93
N LEU A 287 -14.26 -7.34 -25.43
CA LEU A 287 -14.69 -7.78 -26.75
C LEU A 287 -16.21 -7.99 -26.82
N GLU A 288 -16.82 -8.51 -25.76
CA GLU A 288 -18.28 -8.63 -25.65
C GLU A 288 -18.95 -7.24 -25.67
N ALA A 289 -18.47 -6.31 -24.84
CA ALA A 289 -19.00 -4.95 -24.78
C ALA A 289 -18.86 -4.21 -26.12
N LEU A 290 -17.78 -4.44 -26.87
CA LEU A 290 -17.59 -3.89 -28.21
C LEU A 290 -18.64 -4.35 -29.22
N ASN A 291 -19.05 -5.62 -29.15
CA ASN A 291 -20.09 -6.15 -30.03
C ASN A 291 -21.48 -5.58 -29.70
N ASN A 292 -21.66 -5.05 -28.49
CA ASN A 292 -22.91 -4.47 -28.01
C ASN A 292 -23.02 -2.96 -28.28
N ILE A 293 -21.99 -2.32 -28.85
CA ILE A 293 -22.05 -0.90 -29.19
C ILE A 293 -23.05 -0.71 -30.35
N PRO A 294 -24.06 0.18 -30.20
CA PRO A 294 -24.99 0.48 -31.28
C PRO A 294 -24.26 1.02 -32.53
N ALA A 295 -24.64 0.55 -33.71
CA ALA A 295 -24.00 0.95 -34.96
C ALA A 295 -24.04 2.48 -35.22
N ASP A 296 -25.13 3.13 -34.80
CA ASP A 296 -25.31 4.58 -34.90
C ASP A 296 -24.28 5.35 -34.05
N SER A 297 -23.85 4.76 -32.93
CA SER A 297 -22.83 5.34 -32.05
C SER A 297 -21.43 5.30 -32.70
N LEU A 298 -21.20 4.41 -33.67
CA LEU A 298 -19.92 4.22 -34.38
C LEU A 298 -19.90 4.84 -35.79
N LYS A 299 -20.79 5.80 -36.09
CA LYS A 299 -20.91 6.42 -37.41
C LYS A 299 -21.10 5.39 -38.55
N GLY A 300 -21.76 4.27 -38.25
CA GLY A 300 -22.07 3.21 -39.22
C GLY A 300 -20.90 2.29 -39.60
N GLN A 301 -19.74 2.38 -38.92
CA GLN A 301 -18.62 1.46 -39.15
C GLN A 301 -18.31 0.63 -37.90
N PRO A 302 -18.21 -0.71 -38.01
CA PRO A 302 -17.86 -1.53 -36.86
C PRO A 302 -16.43 -1.26 -36.40
N LEU A 303 -16.21 -1.23 -35.09
CA LEU A 303 -14.86 -1.04 -34.55
C LEU A 303 -14.01 -2.29 -34.80
N ARG A 304 -12.96 -2.16 -35.61
CA ARG A 304 -12.05 -3.27 -35.93
C ARG A 304 -10.76 -3.15 -35.13
N LEU A 305 -10.62 -3.98 -34.11
CA LEU A 305 -9.41 -4.04 -33.31
C LEU A 305 -8.23 -4.61 -34.09
N ASN A 306 -7.03 -4.14 -33.76
CA ASN A 306 -5.81 -4.69 -34.31
C ASN A 306 -5.57 -6.13 -33.81
N ARG A 307 -5.23 -7.03 -34.73
CA ARG A 307 -4.90 -8.44 -34.45
C ARG A 307 -3.40 -8.71 -34.40
N LYS A 308 -2.57 -7.77 -34.85
CA LYS A 308 -1.11 -7.94 -34.93
C LYS A 308 -0.43 -7.28 -33.74
N ASN A 309 0.18 -8.07 -32.87
CA ASN A 309 1.05 -7.56 -31.84
C ASN A 309 2.48 -7.36 -32.38
N VAL A 310 2.91 -6.10 -32.51
CA VAL A 310 4.29 -5.75 -32.90
C VAL A 310 5.21 -5.49 -31.71
N LEU A 311 4.71 -5.62 -30.48
CA LEU A 311 5.45 -5.48 -29.22
C LEU A 311 6.15 -6.78 -28.79
N ALA A 312 5.68 -7.94 -29.26
CA ALA A 312 6.10 -9.26 -28.77
C ALA A 312 7.62 -9.52 -28.80
N ASN A 313 8.32 -8.99 -29.80
CA ASN A 313 9.76 -9.21 -29.97
C ASN A 313 10.62 -8.00 -29.54
N LEU A 314 10.02 -7.03 -28.87
CA LEU A 314 10.71 -5.83 -28.40
C LEU A 314 11.14 -5.98 -26.95
N SER A 315 12.24 -5.32 -26.58
CA SER A 315 12.60 -5.17 -25.16
C SER A 315 11.50 -4.41 -24.39
N ARG A 316 11.35 -4.67 -23.08
CA ARG A 316 10.35 -3.98 -22.24
C ARG A 316 10.42 -2.45 -22.37
N LYS A 317 11.62 -1.87 -22.43
CA LYS A 317 11.81 -0.42 -22.67
C LYS A 317 11.21 0.05 -24.00
N GLN A 318 11.38 -0.72 -25.06
CA GLN A 318 10.81 -0.42 -26.38
C GLN A 318 9.29 -0.64 -26.40
N GLN A 319 8.80 -1.68 -25.72
CA GLN A 319 7.36 -1.90 -25.54
C GLN A 319 6.71 -0.69 -24.87
N ILE A 320 7.25 -0.24 -23.74
CA ILE A 320 6.78 0.95 -22.99
C ILE A 320 6.82 2.20 -23.88
N LYS A 321 7.94 2.44 -24.57
CA LYS A 321 8.11 3.62 -25.43
C LYS A 321 7.04 3.70 -26.53
N ARG A 322 6.65 2.56 -27.11
CA ARG A 322 5.59 2.52 -28.12
C ARG A 322 4.21 2.61 -27.50
N MET A 323 3.99 1.89 -26.39
CA MET A 323 2.69 1.81 -25.73
C MET A 323 2.24 3.16 -25.17
N GLN A 324 3.13 3.92 -24.55
CA GLN A 324 2.80 5.20 -23.90
C GLN A 324 2.20 6.25 -24.84
N GLU A 325 2.42 6.15 -26.16
CA GLU A 325 1.81 7.06 -27.13
C GLU A 325 0.30 6.81 -27.30
N TYR A 326 -0.19 5.64 -26.91
CA TYR A 326 -1.57 5.20 -27.05
C TYR A 326 -2.32 5.14 -25.71
N VAL A 327 -1.69 5.58 -24.61
CA VAL A 327 -2.30 5.66 -23.28
C VAL A 327 -2.49 7.14 -22.95
N TYR A 328 -3.67 7.46 -22.42
CA TYR A 328 -4.12 8.82 -22.16
C TYR A 328 -4.57 8.97 -20.72
N GLN A 329 -4.35 10.16 -20.16
CA GLN A 329 -4.96 10.56 -18.90
C GLN A 329 -6.40 10.97 -19.17
N VAL A 330 -7.37 10.38 -18.48
CA VAL A 330 -8.78 10.75 -18.58
C VAL A 330 -9.11 11.77 -17.50
N LYS A 331 -9.69 12.89 -17.89
CA LYS A 331 -10.08 14.01 -17.02
C LYS A 331 -11.57 14.25 -17.16
N VAL A 332 -12.28 14.28 -16.03
CA VAL A 332 -13.72 14.53 -16.01
C VAL A 332 -14.05 15.79 -15.21
N PHE A 333 -15.05 16.50 -15.68
CA PHE A 333 -15.59 17.68 -15.01
C PHE A 333 -17.07 17.43 -14.72
N LYS A 334 -17.47 17.74 -13.49
CA LYS A 334 -18.84 17.58 -13.00
C LYS A 334 -19.44 18.94 -12.72
N HIS A 335 -20.74 19.11 -12.96
CA HIS A 335 -21.42 20.32 -12.57
C HIS A 335 -21.36 20.46 -11.06
N LYS A 336 -21.23 21.69 -10.58
CA LYS A 336 -21.44 21.98 -9.17
C LYS A 336 -22.91 22.35 -9.06
N ASP A 337 -23.71 21.47 -8.48
CA ASP A 337 -25.11 21.74 -8.15
C ASP A 337 -25.25 22.97 -7.24
#